data_AF-I3U991-F1
#
_entry.id   AF-I3U991-F1
#
_cell.length_a   1.000
_cell.length_b   1.000
_cell.length_c   1.000
_cell.angle_alpha   90.00
_cell.angle_beta   90.00
_cell.angle_gamma   90.00
#
_symmetry.space_group_name_H-M   'P 1'
#
loop_
_entity.id
_entity.type
_entity.pdbx_description
1 polymer ?
#
loop_
_entity_poly.entity_id
_entity_poly.type
_entity_poly.pdbx_seq_one_letter_code
_entity_poly.pdbx_strand_id
1 'polypeptide(L)'
;MSLIRQDMESGLNSVYDDWLQPYTAEKNLFTINSLLAMAGLTVAGFGICCLPIDYFYPLVTSRKLAILKTTKAPPKSLYCAMYAKNANAMLYKEVAMLAKDVCNFGIPYGSGVSV
;
A
#
# COMPACT_ATOMS: atom_id res chain seq x y z
N MET A 1 -0.72 -20.91 -0.44
CA MET A 1 -0.37 -19.81 -1.36
C MET A 1 0.42 -18.80 -0.58
N SER A 2 1.56 -18.34 -1.09
CA SER A 2 2.48 -17.52 -0.31
C SER A 2 1.98 -16.08 -0.17
N LEU A 3 2.14 -15.50 1.02
CA LEU A 3 1.89 -14.07 1.25
C LEU A 3 3.16 -13.29 0.94
N ILE A 4 3.10 -12.45 -0.10
CA ILE A 4 4.15 -11.49 -0.44
C ILE A 4 3.99 -10.30 0.50
N ARG A 5 5.07 -9.95 1.20
CA ARG A 5 5.13 -8.93 2.26
C ARG A 5 6.27 -7.96 2.00
N GLN A 6 6.27 -6.85 2.73
CA GLN A 6 7.41 -5.95 2.75
C GLN A 6 8.51 -6.49 3.68
N ASP A 7 9.65 -5.80 3.77
CA ASP A 7 10.69 -6.13 4.72
C ASP A 7 10.22 -5.96 6.19
N MET A 8 10.95 -6.58 7.14
CA MET A 8 10.56 -6.63 8.55
C MET A 8 10.42 -5.25 9.21
N GLU A 9 11.16 -4.24 8.74
CA GLU A 9 11.08 -2.88 9.29
C GLU A 9 9.86 -2.08 8.80
N SER A 10 9.09 -2.63 7.85
CA SER A 10 7.90 -1.96 7.33
C SER A 10 6.79 -1.93 8.38
N GLY A 11 6.39 -0.73 8.81
CA GLY A 11 5.22 -0.56 9.68
C GLY A 11 3.89 -1.04 9.06
N LEU A 12 3.86 -1.34 7.76
CA LEU A 12 2.70 -1.97 7.13
C LEU A 12 2.57 -3.46 7.52
N ASN A 13 3.69 -4.12 7.78
CA ASN A 13 3.70 -5.53 8.17
C ASN A 13 3.06 -5.74 9.55
N SER A 14 3.29 -4.83 10.51
CA SER A 14 2.66 -4.94 11.84
C SER A 14 1.14 -4.84 11.77
N VAL A 15 0.62 -3.91 10.95
CA VAL A 15 -0.83 -3.78 10.70
C VAL A 15 -1.41 -5.08 10.15
N TYR A 16 -0.68 -5.77 9.26
CA TYR A 16 -1.11 -7.03 8.69
C TYR A 16 -0.98 -8.21 9.65
N ASP A 17 0.07 -8.26 10.46
CA ASP A 17 0.24 -9.32 11.45
C ASP A 17 -0.90 -9.29 12.46
N ASP A 18 -1.22 -8.12 13.03
CA ASP A 18 -2.35 -7.96 13.96
C ASP A 18 -3.69 -8.29 13.30
N TRP A 19 -3.85 -7.91 12.02
CA TRP A 19 -5.05 -8.26 11.27
C TRP A 19 -5.15 -9.76 11.00
N LEU A 20 -4.05 -10.46 10.74
CA LEU A 20 -4.08 -11.88 10.38
C LEU A 20 -4.04 -12.83 11.58
N GLN A 21 -3.80 -12.34 12.80
CA GLN A 21 -3.84 -13.17 14.02
C GLN A 21 -5.12 -14.05 14.10
N PRO A 22 -4.98 -15.33 14.48
CA PRO A 22 -3.76 -15.99 14.99
C PRO A 22 -2.83 -16.56 13.90
N TYR A 23 -3.10 -16.30 12.62
CA TYR A 23 -2.32 -16.83 11.51
C TYR A 23 -1.08 -15.98 11.25
N THR A 24 0.06 -16.66 11.13
CA THR A 24 1.33 -16.03 10.76
C THR A 24 1.72 -16.48 9.36
N ALA A 25 2.15 -15.55 8.52
CA ALA A 25 2.68 -15.89 7.22
C ALA A 25 4.01 -16.65 7.34
N GLU A 26 4.17 -17.73 6.58
CA GLU A 26 5.42 -18.49 6.51
C GLU A 26 6.50 -17.70 5.76
N LYS A 27 7.37 -17.01 6.53
CA LYS A 27 8.56 -16.24 6.11
C LYS A 27 8.31 -15.17 5.03
N ASN A 28 8.94 -14.01 5.17
CA ASN A 28 8.95 -13.00 4.10
C ASN A 28 9.72 -13.57 2.90
N LEU A 29 8.99 -14.03 1.88
CA LEU A 29 9.57 -14.57 0.65
C LEU A 29 10.44 -13.54 -0.10
N PHE A 30 10.16 -12.25 0.13
CA PHE A 30 10.87 -11.15 -0.48
C PHE A 30 11.09 -10.04 0.56
N THR A 31 12.34 -9.60 0.74
CA THR A 31 12.72 -8.43 1.54
C THR A 31 12.66 -7.17 0.66
N ILE A 32 11.47 -6.80 0.19
CA ILE A 32 11.27 -5.64 -0.70
C ILE A 32 10.32 -4.63 -0.07
N ASN A 33 10.79 -3.39 0.09
CA ASN A 33 9.99 -2.26 0.55
C ASN A 33 9.40 -1.46 -0.63
N SER A 34 8.66 -2.16 -1.50
CA SER A 34 7.99 -1.55 -2.65
C SER A 34 6.67 -2.23 -2.96
N LEU A 35 5.56 -1.51 -2.74
CA LEU A 35 4.21 -1.97 -3.08
C LEU A 35 4.07 -2.26 -4.58
N LEU A 36 4.76 -1.52 -5.44
CA LEU A 36 4.73 -1.74 -6.89
C LEU A 36 5.38 -3.07 -7.26
N ALA A 37 6.51 -3.40 -6.65
CA ALA A 37 7.18 -4.68 -6.87
C ALA A 37 6.34 -5.85 -6.33
N MET A 38 5.71 -5.69 -5.15
CA MET A 38 4.77 -6.68 -4.63
C MET A 38 3.60 -6.92 -5.59
N ALA A 39 2.98 -5.85 -6.10
CA ALA A 39 1.91 -5.95 -7.08
C ALA A 39 2.38 -6.65 -8.36
N GLY A 40 3.58 -6.35 -8.85
CA GLY A 40 4.17 -7.01 -10.02
C GLY A 40 4.37 -8.51 -9.82
N LEU A 41 4.91 -8.93 -8.67
CA LEU A 41 5.08 -10.34 -8.31
C LEU A 41 3.73 -11.07 -8.19
N THR A 42 2.72 -10.43 -7.61
CA THR A 42 1.36 -10.98 -7.53
C THR A 42 0.73 -11.13 -8.90
N VAL A 43 0.86 -10.14 -9.79
CA VAL A 43 0.39 -10.25 -11.19
C VAL A 43 1.08 -11.39 -11.92
N ALA A 44 2.37 -11.63 -11.63
CA ALA A 44 3.13 -12.75 -12.19
C ALA A 44 2.82 -14.11 -11.55
N GLY A 45 1.91 -14.17 -10.56
CA GLY A 45 1.43 -15.41 -9.96
C GLY A 45 2.27 -15.95 -8.80
N PHE A 46 3.23 -15.19 -8.27
CA PHE A 46 4.11 -15.64 -7.18
C PHE A 46 3.42 -15.74 -5.81
N GLY A 47 2.21 -15.22 -5.66
CA GLY A 47 1.48 -15.27 -4.38
C GLY A 47 0.37 -14.24 -4.29
N ILE A 48 -0.07 -13.98 -3.05
CA ILE A 48 -1.07 -12.95 -2.71
C ILE A 48 -0.37 -11.81 -1.98
N CYS A 49 -0.91 -10.59 -2.04
CA CYS A 49 -0.39 -9.45 -1.28
C CYS A 49 -1.53 -8.54 -0.81
N CYS A 50 -1.22 -7.70 0.19
CA CYS A 50 -2.13 -6.66 0.67
C CYS A 50 -1.73 -5.30 0.09
N LEU A 51 -2.62 -4.68 -0.68
CA LEU A 51 -2.38 -3.45 -1.41
C LEU A 51 -3.50 -2.41 -1.13
N PRO A 52 -3.19 -1.10 -1.19
CA PRO A 52 -4.22 -0.06 -1.22
C PRO A 52 -5.13 -0.26 -2.43
N ILE A 53 -6.42 -0.50 -2.19
CA ILE A 53 -7.37 -0.93 -3.22
C ILE A 53 -7.45 0.11 -4.35
N ASP A 54 -7.65 1.38 -4.02
CA ASP A 54 -7.89 2.43 -5.01
C ASP A 54 -6.69 2.60 -5.95
N TYR A 55 -5.47 2.65 -5.39
CA TYR A 55 -4.22 2.81 -6.16
C TYR A 55 -4.01 1.68 -7.18
N PHE A 56 -4.37 0.44 -6.84
CA PHE A 56 -4.16 -0.73 -7.69
C PHE A 56 -5.42 -1.22 -8.41
N TYR A 57 -6.54 -0.51 -8.28
CA TYR A 57 -7.81 -0.87 -8.91
C TYR A 57 -7.74 -1.01 -10.44
N PRO A 58 -6.91 -0.25 -11.18
CA PRO A 58 -6.70 -0.48 -12.61
C PRO A 58 -6.21 -1.90 -12.94
N LEU A 59 -5.43 -2.53 -12.07
CA LEU A 59 -4.98 -3.92 -12.25
C LEU A 59 -6.11 -4.93 -12.01
N VAL A 60 -7.07 -4.59 -11.16
CA VAL A 60 -8.27 -5.41 -10.92
C VAL A 60 -9.23 -5.33 -12.10
N THR A 61 -9.50 -4.12 -12.59
CA THR A 61 -10.39 -3.90 -13.73
C THR A 61 -9.83 -4.50 -15.02
N SER A 62 -8.51 -4.48 -15.20
CA SER A 62 -7.82 -5.18 -16.30
C SER A 62 -7.63 -6.70 -16.08
N ARG A 63 -8.22 -7.26 -15.00
CA ARG A 63 -8.17 -8.69 -14.64
C ARG A 63 -6.76 -9.26 -14.42
N LYS A 64 -5.78 -8.40 -14.17
CA LYS A 64 -4.42 -8.82 -13.78
C LYS A 64 -4.33 -9.19 -12.30
N LEU A 65 -5.20 -8.59 -11.49
CA LEU A 65 -5.39 -8.91 -10.07
C LEU A 65 -6.85 -9.23 -9.78
N ALA A 66 -7.09 -9.93 -8.68
CA ALA A 66 -8.42 -10.16 -8.14
C ALA A 66 -8.44 -9.79 -6.64
N ILE A 67 -9.56 -9.20 -6.19
CA ILE A 67 -9.77 -8.89 -4.78
C ILE A 67 -10.21 -10.16 -4.07
N LEU A 68 -9.45 -10.57 -3.06
CA LEU A 68 -9.81 -11.71 -2.22
C LEU A 68 -10.87 -11.31 -1.19
N LYS A 69 -11.88 -12.16 -1.04
CA LYS A 69 -12.88 -12.00 0.02
C LYS A 69 -12.34 -12.58 1.32
N THR A 70 -12.35 -11.78 2.38
CA THR A 70 -11.92 -12.20 3.72
C THR A 70 -13.12 -12.21 4.67
N THR A 71 -13.09 -13.11 5.66
CA THR A 71 -14.10 -13.15 6.73
C THR A 71 -13.88 -12.05 7.75
N LYS A 72 -12.63 -11.64 7.97
CA LYS A 72 -12.25 -10.49 8.80
C LYS A 72 -12.15 -9.24 7.93
N ALA A 73 -12.76 -8.14 8.37
CA ALA A 73 -12.68 -6.86 7.66
C ALA A 73 -11.23 -6.37 7.57
N PRO A 74 -10.74 -5.92 6.39
CA PRO A 74 -9.38 -5.45 6.24
C PRO A 74 -9.10 -4.18 7.06
N PRO A 75 -7.86 -3.95 7.49
CA PRO A 75 -7.50 -2.77 8.25
C PRO A 75 -7.65 -1.51 7.39
N LYS A 76 -8.09 -0.42 8.01
CA LYS A 76 -8.08 0.91 7.39
C LYS A 76 -6.76 1.60 7.72
N SER A 77 -6.01 1.99 6.70
CA SER A 77 -4.79 2.78 6.89
C SER A 77 -5.12 4.27 6.81
N LEU A 78 -4.67 5.05 7.79
CA LEU A 78 -4.78 6.50 7.80
C LEU A 78 -3.49 7.12 7.28
N TYR A 79 -3.56 7.81 6.16
CA TYR A 79 -2.45 8.59 5.63
C TYR A 79 -2.44 9.96 6.31
N CYS A 80 -1.28 10.37 6.82
CA CYS A 80 -1.09 11.68 7.44
C CYS A 80 0.17 12.37 6.89
N ALA A 81 0.13 13.69 6.86
CA ALA A 81 1.32 14.50 6.63
C ALA A 81 2.03 14.70 7.98
N MET A 82 3.29 14.27 8.06
CA MET A 82 4.13 14.40 9.25
C MET A 82 5.35 15.26 8.93
N TYR A 83 5.67 16.20 9.81
CA TYR A 83 6.84 17.08 9.68
C TYR A 83 7.46 17.33 11.04
N ALA A 84 8.78 17.58 11.06
CA ALA A 84 9.52 17.77 12.29
C ALA A 84 9.04 19.02 13.06
N LYS A 85 8.95 18.91 14.38
CA LYS A 85 8.44 19.99 15.26
C LYS A 85 9.24 21.30 15.15
N ASN A 86 10.52 21.21 14.81
CA ASN A 86 11.45 22.35 14.71
C ASN A 86 11.53 22.94 13.29
N ALA A 87 10.77 22.39 12.34
CA ALA A 87 10.76 22.86 10.97
C ALA A 87 9.84 24.10 10.85
N ASN A 88 9.98 24.91 9.80
CA ASN A 88 9.14 26.09 9.57
C ASN A 88 7.67 25.67 9.38
N ALA A 89 6.92 25.58 10.48
CA ALA A 89 5.64 24.89 10.58
C ALA A 89 4.58 25.44 9.62
N MET A 90 4.68 26.72 9.24
CA MET A 90 3.75 27.33 8.30
C MET A 90 3.92 26.76 6.89
N LEU A 91 5.15 26.71 6.37
CA LEU A 91 5.42 26.20 5.03
C LEU A 91 4.97 24.73 4.88
N TYR A 92 5.35 23.87 5.82
CA TYR A 92 4.98 22.45 5.76
C TYR A 92 3.47 22.24 5.85
N LYS A 93 2.78 23.04 6.67
CA LYS A 93 1.33 23.01 6.77
C LYS A 93 0.68 23.40 5.44
N GLU A 94 1.12 24.50 4.81
CA GLU A 94 0.58 24.92 3.51
C GLU A 94 0.81 23.87 2.43
N VAL A 95 2.02 23.29 2.35
CA VAL A 95 2.32 22.20 1.40
C VAL A 95 1.44 20.97 1.67
N ALA A 96 1.24 20.60 2.94
CA ALA A 96 0.38 19.47 3.29
C ALA A 96 -1.10 19.73 2.94
N MET A 97 -1.59 20.95 3.15
CA MET A 97 -2.96 21.34 2.76
C MET A 97 -3.10 21.31 1.24
N LEU A 98 -2.17 21.90 0.50
CA LEU A 98 -2.14 21.84 -0.96
C LEU A 98 -2.15 20.39 -1.46
N ALA A 99 -1.25 19.54 -0.94
CA ALA A 99 -1.21 18.13 -1.31
C ALA A 99 -2.53 17.40 -1.01
N LYS A 100 -3.17 17.69 0.13
CA LYS A 100 -4.48 17.13 0.46
C LYS A 100 -5.56 17.57 -0.53
N ASP A 101 -5.51 18.81 -0.99
CA ASP A 101 -6.54 19.40 -1.85
C ASP A 101 -6.38 18.97 -3.33
N VAL A 102 -5.15 18.80 -3.81
CA VAL A 102 -4.89 18.53 -5.24
C VAL A 102 -4.49 17.09 -5.57
N CYS A 103 -3.93 16.32 -4.63
CA CYS A 103 -3.45 14.98 -4.94
C CYS A 103 -4.59 13.96 -4.91
N ASN A 104 -4.71 13.17 -5.98
CA ASN A 104 -5.50 11.96 -5.98
C ASN A 104 -4.60 10.75 -5.69
N PHE A 105 -4.59 10.29 -4.44
CA PHE A 105 -3.78 9.15 -3.99
C PHE A 105 -4.27 7.78 -4.49
N GLY A 106 -5.41 7.73 -5.18
CA GLY A 106 -5.90 6.52 -5.85
C GLY A 106 -5.31 6.32 -7.26
N ILE A 107 -4.51 7.25 -7.77
CA ILE A 107 -3.96 7.18 -9.13
C ILE A 107 -2.45 6.89 -9.05
N PRO A 108 -1.96 5.81 -9.71
CA PRO A 108 -0.53 5.56 -9.79
C PRO A 108 0.25 6.70 -10.40
N TYR A 109 1.40 7.02 -9.81
CA TYR A 109 2.31 8.02 -10.36
C TYR A 109 2.69 7.65 -11.81
N GLY A 110 2.58 8.62 -12.73
CA GLY A 110 2.86 8.43 -14.16
C GLY A 110 1.73 7.81 -14.99
N SER A 111 0.65 7.31 -14.36
CA SER A 111 -0.49 6.73 -15.10
C SER A 111 -1.50 7.76 -15.63
N GLY A 112 -1.44 9.00 -15.13
CA GLY A 112 -2.30 10.12 -15.56
C GLY A 112 -1.72 10.97 -16.70
N VAL A 113 -0.55 10.63 -17.24
CA VAL A 113 0.02 11.31 -18.41
C VAL A 113 -0.39 10.52 -19.65
N SER A 114 -1.49 10.93 -20.29
CA SER A 114 -1.78 10.51 -21.66
C SER A 114 -0.68 11.09 -22.55
N VAL A 115 0.16 10.22 -23.11
CA VAL A 115 1.01 10.55 -24.27
C VAL A 115 0.21 10.25 -25.53
#